data_AF-A0A1K1LLD4-F1
#
_entry.id   AF-A0A1K1LLD4-F1
#
_cell.length_a   1.000
_cell.length_b   1.000
_cell.length_c   1.000
_cell.angle_alpha   90.00
_cell.angle_beta   90.00
_cell.angle_gamma   90.00
#
_symmetry.space_group_name_H-M   'P 1'
#
loop_
_entity.id
_entity.type
_entity.pdbx_description
1 polymer ?
#
loop_
_entity_poly.entity_id
_entity_poly.type
_entity_poly.pdbx_seq_one_letter_code
_entity_poly.pdbx_strand_id
1 'polypeptide(L)'
;MSSPHFSTECAKHHHVVRDYRGPAPKITVLCGSTRFSDAFRTANLRLTLEGHIVLSIGCDTKSDADLASAQLFGPEIANAKMRLDRLHMRKIDLADEVLVLNVGGYIGESTRNEITYATRLGKPIRYLETTSEALPEAD
;
A
#
# COMPACT_ATOMS: atom_id res chain seq x y z
N MET A 1 6.27 -12.44 -26.69
CA MET A 1 5.20 -11.45 -26.91
C MET A 1 4.02 -11.89 -26.05
N SER A 2 3.66 -11.13 -25.02
CA SER A 2 2.51 -11.45 -24.18
C SER A 2 1.27 -10.97 -24.92
N SER A 3 0.50 -11.90 -25.51
CA SER A 3 -0.80 -11.55 -26.10
C SER A 3 -1.74 -11.08 -24.98
N PRO A 4 -2.55 -10.03 -25.21
CA PRO A 4 -3.59 -9.67 -24.25
C PRO A 4 -4.55 -10.86 -24.12
N HIS A 5 -4.54 -11.51 -22.96
CA HIS A 5 -5.53 -12.53 -22.63
C HIS A 5 -6.81 -11.81 -22.19
N PHE A 6 -7.89 -11.94 -22.95
CA PHE A 6 -9.18 -11.37 -22.54
C PHE A 6 -9.81 -12.25 -21.46
N SER A 7 -10.44 -11.63 -20.46
CA SER A 7 -11.02 -12.35 -19.32
C SER A 7 -12.05 -13.41 -19.77
N THR A 8 -12.82 -13.07 -20.80
CA THR A 8 -13.87 -13.88 -21.43
C THR A 8 -13.36 -15.16 -22.09
N GLU A 9 -12.06 -15.23 -22.38
CA GLU A 9 -11.42 -16.39 -23.00
C GLU A 9 -10.84 -17.37 -21.95
N CYS A 10 -10.87 -17.04 -20.65
CA CYS A 10 -10.22 -17.83 -19.59
C CYS A 10 -11.21 -18.74 -18.84
N ALA A 11 -11.68 -19.83 -19.46
CA ALA A 11 -12.67 -20.73 -18.85
C ALA A 11 -12.24 -21.34 -17.49
N LYS A 12 -10.93 -21.41 -17.19
CA LYS A 12 -10.40 -22.01 -15.95
C LYS A 12 -10.11 -21.02 -14.82
N HIS A 13 -9.83 -19.75 -15.14
CA HIS A 13 -9.43 -18.73 -14.15
C HIS A 13 -10.21 -17.42 -14.29
N HIS A 14 -11.40 -17.44 -14.90
CA HIS A 14 -12.24 -16.25 -15.10
C HIS A 14 -12.55 -15.48 -13.80
N HIS A 15 -12.53 -16.14 -12.64
CA HIS A 15 -12.72 -15.48 -11.34
C HIS A 15 -11.46 -14.72 -10.83
N VAL A 16 -10.30 -14.96 -11.44
CA VAL A 16 -9.00 -14.38 -11.07
C VAL A 16 -8.56 -13.32 -12.07
N VAL A 17 -8.93 -13.45 -13.34
CA VAL A 17 -8.59 -12.50 -14.42
C VAL A 17 -9.57 -11.33 -14.40
N ARG A 18 -9.07 -10.11 -14.17
CA ARG A 18 -9.86 -8.89 -14.24
C ARG A 18 -9.88 -8.34 -15.66
N ASP A 19 -11.09 -8.11 -16.19
CA ASP A 19 -11.27 -7.35 -17.43
C ASP A 19 -11.34 -5.87 -17.13
N TYR A 20 -10.32 -5.12 -17.54
CA TYR A 20 -10.32 -3.66 -17.42
C TYR A 20 -11.00 -2.96 -18.61
N ARG A 21 -11.46 -3.72 -19.63
CA ARG A 21 -12.05 -3.19 -20.87
C ARG A 21 -11.18 -2.09 -21.53
N GLY A 22 -9.86 -2.25 -21.42
CA GLY A 22 -8.83 -1.28 -21.79
C GLY A 22 -7.48 -1.63 -21.15
N PRO A 23 -6.46 -0.76 -21.25
CA PRO A 23 -5.20 -0.94 -20.54
C PRO A 23 -5.45 -1.11 -19.04
N ALA A 24 -4.80 -2.11 -18.42
CA ALA A 24 -4.90 -2.30 -16.98
C ALA A 24 -4.30 -1.08 -16.26
N PRO A 25 -5.06 -0.39 -15.39
CA PRO A 25 -4.51 0.69 -14.58
C PRO A 25 -3.51 0.11 -13.59
N LYS A 26 -2.44 0.85 -13.32
CA LYS A 26 -1.46 0.46 -12.32
C LYS A 26 -2.07 0.53 -10.93
N ILE A 27 -1.85 -0.50 -10.11
CA ILE A 27 -2.32 -0.57 -8.73
C ILE A 27 -1.17 -0.20 -7.80
N THR A 28 -1.32 0.88 -7.05
CA THR A 28 -0.31 1.34 -6.07
C THR A 28 -0.88 1.24 -4.66
N VAL A 29 -0.18 0.52 -3.77
CA VAL A 29 -0.51 0.53 -2.33
C VAL A 29 0.29 1.61 -1.61
N LEU A 30 -0.36 2.31 -0.69
CA LEU A 30 0.28 3.29 0.19
C LEU A 30 0.67 2.64 1.52
N CYS A 31 1.95 2.75 1.87
CA CYS A 31 2.51 2.30 3.14
C CYS A 31 3.07 3.50 3.89
N GLY A 32 2.85 3.59 5.20
CA GLY A 32 3.29 4.74 5.98
C GLY A 32 2.61 4.84 7.34
N SER A 33 3.03 5.79 8.15
CA SER A 33 2.41 6.00 9.46
C SER A 33 1.10 6.76 9.33
N THR A 34 0.03 6.21 9.91
CA THR A 34 -1.32 6.82 9.92
C THR A 34 -1.34 8.23 10.55
N ARG A 35 -0.34 8.58 11.36
CA ARG A 35 -0.17 9.96 11.88
C ARG A 35 -0.05 11.00 10.76
N PHE A 36 0.43 10.62 9.58
CA PHE A 36 0.60 11.49 8.41
C PHE A 36 -0.58 11.37 7.44
N SER A 37 -1.80 11.42 7.98
CA SER A 37 -3.06 11.38 7.24
C SER A 37 -3.11 12.26 5.98
N ASP A 38 -2.58 13.48 6.06
CA ASP A 38 -2.56 14.41 4.94
C ASP A 38 -1.62 13.97 3.82
N ALA A 39 -0.51 13.29 4.13
CA ALA A 39 0.36 12.70 3.12
C ALA A 39 -0.35 11.56 2.38
N PHE A 40 -1.14 10.74 3.08
CA PHE A 40 -1.98 9.72 2.44
C PHE A 40 -3.02 10.35 1.51
N ARG A 41 -3.73 11.39 1.96
CA ARG A 41 -4.73 12.11 1.13
C ARG A 41 -4.10 12.71 -0.11
N THR A 42 -2.96 13.36 0.03
CA THR A 42 -2.23 14.02 -1.06
C THR A 42 -1.71 13.00 -2.07
N ALA A 43 -1.06 11.92 -1.60
CA ALA A 43 -0.57 10.84 -2.46
C ALA A 43 -1.72 10.12 -3.17
N ASN A 44 -2.83 9.86 -2.48
CA ASN A 44 -4.02 9.24 -3.04
C ASN A 44 -4.62 10.09 -4.16
N LEU A 45 -4.81 11.40 -3.93
CA LEU A 45 -5.32 12.31 -4.95
C LEU A 45 -4.38 12.36 -6.17
N ARG A 46 -3.07 12.55 -5.95
CA ARG A 46 -2.08 12.61 -7.03
C ARG A 46 -2.10 11.34 -7.89
N LEU A 47 -1.98 10.17 -7.28
CA LEU A 47 -1.97 8.89 -7.99
C LEU A 47 -3.29 8.60 -8.71
N THR A 48 -4.41 8.98 -8.10
CA THR A 48 -5.73 8.83 -8.74
C THR A 48 -5.82 9.70 -10.00
N LEU A 49 -5.35 10.94 -9.95
CA LEU A 49 -5.28 11.82 -11.14
C LEU A 49 -4.32 11.29 -12.21
N GLU A 50 -3.29 10.55 -11.82
CA GLU A 50 -2.38 9.82 -12.73
C GLU A 50 -3.00 8.53 -13.29
N GLY A 51 -4.23 8.18 -12.91
CA GLY A 51 -4.96 7.00 -13.41
C GLY A 51 -4.64 5.70 -12.68
N HIS A 52 -4.00 5.77 -11.51
CA HIS A 52 -3.71 4.59 -10.70
C HIS A 52 -4.94 4.18 -9.87
N ILE A 53 -5.08 2.87 -9.64
CA ILE A 53 -5.92 2.36 -8.55
C ILE A 53 -5.09 2.45 -7.27
N VAL A 54 -5.57 3.21 -6.27
CA VAL A 54 -4.84 3.41 -5.02
C VAL A 54 -5.42 2.54 -3.91
N LEU A 55 -4.58 1.70 -3.31
CA LEU A 55 -4.92 0.93 -2.11
C LEU A 55 -4.34 1.65 -0.89
N SER A 56 -5.16 2.51 -0.27
CA SER A 56 -4.77 3.26 0.95
C SER A 56 -5.08 2.47 2.23
N ILE A 57 -4.62 2.99 3.38
CA ILE A 57 -5.00 2.50 4.71
C ILE A 57 -6.51 2.63 4.94
N GLY A 58 -7.09 1.68 5.69
CA GLY A 58 -8.54 1.64 5.93
C GLY A 58 -9.01 2.44 7.14
N CYS A 59 -8.10 2.83 8.04
CA CYS A 59 -8.40 3.54 9.27
C CYS A 59 -7.38 4.66 9.46
N ASP A 60 -7.84 5.90 9.36
CA ASP A 60 -7.05 7.12 9.59
C ASP A 60 -7.02 7.47 11.09
N THR A 61 -6.61 6.50 11.91
CA THR A 61 -6.52 6.69 13.35
C THR A 61 -5.17 7.31 13.67
N LYS A 62 -5.20 8.55 14.16
CA LYS A 62 -4.00 9.33 14.50
C LYS A 62 -3.21 8.69 15.65
N SER A 63 -3.84 7.80 16.40
CA SER A 63 -3.24 7.00 17.47
C SER A 63 -3.94 5.64 17.65
N ASP A 64 -3.28 4.71 18.35
CA ASP A 64 -3.91 3.46 18.82
C ASP A 64 -5.12 3.74 19.74
N ALA A 65 -5.16 4.90 20.40
CA ALA A 65 -6.29 5.36 21.21
C ALA A 65 -7.48 5.81 20.34
N ASP A 66 -7.25 6.27 19.11
CA ASP A 66 -8.32 6.57 18.15
C ASP A 66 -8.92 5.30 17.53
N LEU A 67 -8.11 4.24 17.39
CA LEU A 67 -8.60 2.88 17.11
C LEU A 67 -9.49 2.36 18.25
N ALA A 68 -9.17 2.71 19.50
CA ALA A 68 -9.98 2.36 20.67
C ALA A 68 -11.28 3.17 20.78
N SER A 69 -11.27 4.44 20.36
CA SER A 69 -12.43 5.34 20.42
C SER A 69 -13.39 5.14 19.26
N ALA A 70 -12.91 4.61 18.13
CA ALA A 70 -13.78 4.04 17.10
C ALA A 70 -14.52 2.84 17.70
N GLN A 71 -15.72 3.08 18.24
CA GLN A 71 -16.67 2.14 18.86
C GLN A 71 -17.03 0.90 18.01
N LEU A 72 -16.37 0.72 16.86
CA LEU A 72 -16.38 -0.43 15.96
C LEU A 72 -15.50 -1.59 16.45
N PHE A 73 -14.46 -1.31 17.23
CA PHE A 73 -13.61 -2.33 17.80
C PHE A 73 -14.01 -2.48 19.27
N GLY A 74 -14.60 -3.62 19.62
CA GLY A 74 -14.94 -3.95 21.00
C GLY A 74 -13.69 -4.03 21.91
N PRO A 75 -13.76 -4.67 23.08
CA PRO A 75 -12.66 -4.68 24.07
C PRO A 75 -11.32 -5.28 23.59
N GLU A 76 -11.22 -5.78 22.35
CA GLU A 76 -10.03 -6.40 21.77
C GLU A 76 -9.35 -5.58 20.65
N ILE A 77 -8.98 -4.34 20.94
CA ILE A 77 -8.31 -3.43 19.98
C ILE A 77 -7.01 -4.03 19.40
N ALA A 78 -6.25 -4.79 20.19
CA ALA A 78 -5.02 -5.45 19.72
C ALA A 78 -5.30 -6.50 18.63
N ASN A 79 -6.41 -7.24 18.75
CA ASN A 79 -6.84 -8.21 17.74
C ASN A 79 -7.26 -7.50 16.44
N ALA A 80 -7.97 -6.38 16.57
CA ALA A 80 -8.34 -5.54 15.43
C ALA A 80 -7.13 -5.00 14.67
N LYS A 81 -6.14 -4.44 15.37
CA LYS A 81 -4.90 -3.93 14.77
C LYS A 81 -4.17 -5.03 13.98
N MET A 82 -3.99 -6.20 14.59
CA MET A 82 -3.34 -7.33 13.92
C MET A 82 -4.09 -7.78 12.65
N ARG A 83 -5.43 -7.77 12.68
CA ARG A 83 -6.24 -8.08 11.49
C ARG A 83 -6.09 -7.03 10.40
N LEU A 84 -6.01 -5.75 10.76
CA LEU A 84 -5.77 -4.66 9.81
C LEU A 84 -4.38 -4.75 9.19
N ASP A 85 -3.34 -5.02 9.98
CA ASP A 85 -1.97 -5.19 9.49
C ASP A 85 -1.89 -6.36 8.48
N ARG A 86 -2.51 -7.49 8.82
CA ARG A 86 -2.61 -8.65 7.90
C ARG A 86 -3.38 -8.31 6.62
N LEU A 87 -4.46 -7.55 6.72
CA LEU A 87 -5.22 -7.10 5.56
C LEU A 87 -4.37 -6.17 4.67
N HIS A 88 -3.53 -5.33 5.27
CA HIS A 88 -2.64 -4.44 4.52
C HIS A 88 -1.57 -5.22 3.76
N MET A 89 -1.04 -6.32 4.31
CA MET A 89 -0.20 -7.25 3.55
C MET A 89 -0.93 -7.84 2.33
N ARG A 90 -2.23 -8.11 2.42
CA ARG A 90 -3.02 -8.58 1.25
C ARG A 90 -3.25 -7.49 0.22
N LYS A 91 -3.33 -6.21 0.62
CA LYS A 91 -3.30 -5.08 -0.32
C LYS A 91 -1.97 -5.00 -1.05
N ILE A 92 -0.86 -5.27 -0.35
CA ILE A 92 0.46 -5.38 -0.98
C ILE A 92 0.45 -6.50 -2.02
N ASP A 93 -0.07 -7.69 -1.70
CA ASP A 93 -0.17 -8.80 -2.68
C ASP A 93 -0.86 -8.37 -3.98
N LEU A 94 -1.95 -7.59 -3.87
CA LEU A 94 -2.74 -7.11 -5.00
C LEU A 94 -2.10 -5.96 -5.79
N ALA A 95 -1.17 -5.21 -5.20
CA ALA A 95 -0.60 -4.02 -5.83
C ALA A 95 0.56 -4.34 -6.79
N ASP A 96 0.70 -3.57 -7.85
CA ASP A 96 1.84 -3.64 -8.77
C ASP A 96 3.09 -3.00 -8.16
N GLU A 97 2.92 -2.00 -7.29
CA GLU A 97 4.01 -1.34 -6.58
C GLU A 97 3.59 -0.80 -5.21
N VAL A 98 4.59 -0.50 -4.37
CA VAL A 98 4.43 0.13 -3.06
C VAL A 98 4.98 1.56 -3.11
N LEU A 99 4.20 2.53 -2.64
CA LEU A 99 4.67 3.87 -2.32
C LEU A 99 4.73 4.05 -0.81
N VAL A 100 5.94 4.24 -0.28
CA VAL A 100 6.21 4.49 1.14
C VAL A 100 6.16 5.99 1.40
N LEU A 101 5.27 6.41 2.29
CA LEU A 101 5.10 7.80 2.75
C LEU A 101 6.03 8.06 3.94
N ASN A 102 7.33 8.15 3.67
CA ASN A 102 8.39 8.41 4.65
C ASN A 102 8.52 9.91 4.98
N VAL A 103 7.43 10.55 5.44
CA VAL A 103 7.40 11.99 5.74
C VAL A 103 8.48 12.37 6.76
N GLY A 104 9.36 13.31 6.39
CA GLY A 104 10.53 13.70 7.19
C GLY A 104 11.49 12.54 7.47
N GLY A 105 11.58 11.56 6.57
CA GLY A 105 12.36 10.33 6.76
C GLY A 105 11.79 9.32 7.77
N TYR A 106 10.59 9.54 8.32
CA TYR A 106 10.03 8.65 9.35
C TYR A 106 9.56 7.30 8.78
N ILE A 107 10.05 6.20 9.36
CA ILE A 107 9.56 4.84 9.07
C ILE A 107 9.27 4.11 10.39
N GLY A 108 7.98 3.89 10.67
CA GLY A 108 7.49 3.14 11.82
C GLY A 108 7.64 1.62 11.66
N GLU A 109 7.40 0.87 12.73
CA GLU A 109 7.56 -0.59 12.74
C GLU A 109 6.63 -1.31 11.76
N SER A 110 5.33 -0.99 11.74
CA SER A 110 4.38 -1.57 10.76
C SER A 110 4.84 -1.31 9.32
N THR A 111 5.23 -0.06 9.02
CA THR A 111 5.72 0.31 7.69
C THR A 111 7.01 -0.43 7.33
N ARG A 112 7.92 -0.66 8.29
CA ARG A 112 9.14 -1.47 8.05
C ARG A 112 8.80 -2.94 7.77
N ASN A 113 7.81 -3.48 8.46
CA ASN A 113 7.33 -4.85 8.21
C ASN A 113 6.66 -4.96 6.83
N GLU A 114 5.88 -3.97 6.43
CA GLU A 114 5.29 -3.86 5.09
C GLU A 114 6.36 -3.77 3.99
N ILE A 115 7.38 -2.93 4.17
CA ILE A 115 8.53 -2.82 3.26
C ILE A 115 9.24 -4.16 3.15
N THR A 116 9.55 -4.81 4.27
CA THR A 116 10.20 -6.12 4.29
C THR A 116 9.38 -7.17 3.56
N TYR A 117 8.06 -7.16 3.77
CA TYR A 117 7.12 -8.07 3.09
C TYR A 117 7.11 -7.82 1.57
N ALA A 118 6.97 -6.56 1.14
CA ALA A 118 6.99 -6.19 -0.27
C ALA A 118 8.32 -6.55 -0.96
N THR A 119 9.45 -6.31 -0.30
CA THR A 119 10.78 -6.68 -0.80
C THR A 119 10.90 -8.19 -1.00
N ARG A 120 10.39 -9.00 -0.06
CA ARG A 120 10.39 -10.47 -0.19
C ARG A 120 9.55 -10.97 -1.36
N LEU A 121 8.49 -10.24 -1.72
CA LEU A 121 7.67 -10.52 -2.90
C LEU A 121 8.30 -10.00 -4.21
N GLY A 122 9.43 -9.28 -4.14
CA GLY A 122 10.04 -8.63 -5.30
C GLY A 122 9.21 -7.47 -5.86
N LYS A 123 8.31 -6.88 -5.06
CA LYS A 123 7.49 -5.75 -5.50
C LYS A 123 8.35 -4.47 -5.57
N PRO A 124 8.24 -3.67 -6.64
CA PRO A 124 8.87 -2.36 -6.70
C PRO A 124 8.44 -1.48 -5.53
N ILE A 125 9.40 -0.84 -4.87
CA ILE A 125 9.18 0.07 -3.74
C ILE A 125 9.72 1.45 -4.10
N ARG A 126 8.87 2.46 -3.96
CA ARG A 126 9.21 3.88 -4.08
C ARG A 126 9.03 4.58 -2.75
N TYR A 127 9.82 5.60 -2.51
CA TYR A 127 9.71 6.46 -1.33
C TYR A 127 9.18 7.83 -1.75
N LEU A 128 8.37 8.45 -0.90
CA LEU A 128 7.84 9.78 -1.10
C LEU A 128 8.96 10.82 -1.08
N GLU A 129 9.86 10.69 -0.11
CA GLU A 129 11.03 11.55 0.05
C GLU A 129 12.29 10.75 -0.31
N THR A 130 13.16 11.35 -1.11
CA THR A 130 14.50 10.82 -1.33
C THR A 130 15.32 11.08 -0.07
N THR A 131 15.70 10.03 0.65
CA THR A 131 16.65 10.19 1.76
C THR A 131 18.00 10.59 1.17
N SER A 132 18.43 11.82 1.43
CA SER A 132 19.79 12.27 1.12
C SER A 132 20.78 11.66 2.11
N GLU A 133 21.03 10.35 2.02
CA GLU A 133 22.32 9.80 2.43
C GLU A 133 23.09 9.53 1.14
N ALA A 134 23.82 10.56 0.70
CA ALA A 134 24.87 10.39 -0.27
C ALA A 134 25.80 9.28 0.25
N LEU A 135 25.95 8.22 -0.54
CA LEU A 135 27.03 7.26 -0.34
C LEU A 135 28.33 8.06 -0.26
N PRO A 136 29.18 7.89 0.77
CA PRO A 136 30.51 8.47 0.74
C PRO A 136 31.22 7.92 -0.50
N GLU A 137 31.72 8.82 -1.35
CA GLU A 137 32.60 8.43 -2.45
C GLU A 137 33.79 7.67 -1.85
N ALA A 138 34.03 6.46 -2.37
CA ALA A 138 35.20 5.70 -2.02
C ALA A 138 36.39 6.30 -2.80
N ASP A 139 37.32 6.92 -2.07
CA ASP A 139 38.71 7.15 -2.51
C ASP A 139 39.51 5.83 -2.51
#